data_AF-A0A5P8LV64-F1
#
_entry.id   AF-A0A5P8LV64-F1
#
_cell.length_a   1.000
_cell.length_b   1.000
_cell.length_c   1.000
_cell.angle_alpha   90.00
_cell.angle_beta   90.00
_cell.angle_gamma   90.00
#
_symmetry.space_group_name_H-M   'P 1'
#
loop_
_entity.id
_entity.type
_entity.pdbx_description
1 polymer ?
#
loop_
_entity_poly.entity_id
_entity_poly.type
_entity_poly.pdbx_seq_one_letter_code
_entity_poly.pdbx_strand_id
1 'polypeptide(L)'
;MGYAALDAIDDAIDATKGFLLPFDRGTWLRLAVIMFFVTGGGGVLNNAGNAGQFAGNGDPGTAPGAGAGTVMPDIAFGAVAIAVAGFAVLFVFLMLLASPIMEFVFVESLFEREVHVRRYFSRNVGNGLRLLGFQIAVVLAAGVFVVGLFLVGLLVAGGLDSIAASLGLLVLAFPLTVLLVIAIGIVNGFTTVFVVPIMLAEDRGLLSAWSRLWSSITSHLAEYLVYLVVSVLLGIGVGIVGSIVMLFALALAAIPFGLVAFGVYTFAAFSTAGIAVYAVLGLGFLVVALLVGGLVQAPLQSFLRYYAMLVLGGIDADLDPIPEIREGLRDDDAMQ
;
A
#
# COMPACT_ATOMS: atom_id res chain seq x y z
N MET A 1 -28.21 20.35 -4.71
CA MET A 1 -26.82 20.63 -4.32
C MET A 1 -26.30 19.37 -3.67
N GLY A 2 -25.63 18.53 -4.44
CA GLY A 2 -24.95 17.34 -3.92
C GLY A 2 -23.76 17.76 -3.06
N TYR A 3 -23.28 16.87 -2.21
CA TYR A 3 -22.00 17.09 -1.53
C TYR A 3 -20.88 16.93 -2.58
N ALA A 4 -19.84 17.76 -2.54
CA ALA A 4 -18.69 17.68 -3.46
C ALA A 4 -18.09 16.26 -3.55
N ALA A 5 -18.16 15.50 -2.45
CA ALA A 5 -17.74 14.10 -2.38
C ALA A 5 -18.53 13.12 -3.25
N LEU A 6 -19.76 13.45 -3.67
CA LEU A 6 -20.57 12.62 -4.57
C LEU A 6 -20.39 13.06 -6.02
N ASP A 7 -20.39 14.37 -6.27
CA ASP A 7 -20.23 14.93 -7.62
C ASP A 7 -18.84 14.58 -8.21
N ALA A 8 -17.80 14.53 -7.37
CA ALA A 8 -16.44 14.19 -7.81
C ALA A 8 -16.24 12.71 -8.20
N ILE A 9 -17.22 11.83 -8.00
CA ILE A 9 -17.06 10.39 -8.32
C ILE A 9 -17.00 10.19 -9.84
N ASP A 10 -17.96 10.75 -10.57
CA ASP A 10 -18.05 10.59 -12.02
C ASP A 10 -16.88 11.30 -12.71
N ASP A 11 -16.56 12.53 -12.28
CA ASP A 11 -15.38 13.29 -12.71
C ASP A 11 -14.07 12.50 -12.52
N ALA A 12 -13.93 11.80 -11.39
CA ALA A 12 -12.74 10.99 -11.11
C ALA A 12 -12.64 9.77 -12.02
N ILE A 13 -13.77 9.18 -12.42
CA ILE A 13 -13.81 8.08 -13.38
C ILE A 13 -13.32 8.59 -14.74
N ASP A 14 -13.80 9.75 -15.19
CA ASP A 14 -13.45 10.27 -16.52
C ASP A 14 -12.02 10.82 -16.58
N ALA A 15 -11.54 11.48 -15.51
CA ALA A 15 -10.12 11.82 -15.37
C ALA A 15 -9.22 10.57 -15.44
N THR A 16 -9.63 9.47 -14.78
CA THR A 16 -8.88 8.21 -14.80
C THR A 16 -8.87 7.59 -16.19
N LYS A 17 -10.01 7.57 -16.88
CA LYS A 17 -10.08 7.08 -18.27
C LYS A 17 -9.21 7.92 -19.19
N GLY A 18 -9.28 9.25 -19.09
CA GLY A 18 -8.48 10.16 -19.90
C GLY A 18 -6.98 10.06 -19.64
N PHE A 19 -6.55 9.67 -18.44
CA PHE A 19 -5.14 9.41 -18.15
C PHE A 19 -4.66 8.05 -18.66
N LEU A 20 -5.49 7.01 -18.55
CA LEU A 20 -5.09 5.63 -18.88
C LEU A 20 -5.32 5.24 -20.35
N LEU A 21 -6.15 6.00 -21.06
CA LEU A 21 -6.49 5.79 -22.46
C LEU A 21 -5.98 6.97 -23.31
N PRO A 22 -5.36 6.72 -24.49
CA PRO A 22 -5.24 5.43 -25.18
C PRO A 22 -4.22 4.46 -24.54
N PHE A 23 -4.43 3.16 -24.71
CA PHE A 23 -3.65 2.11 -24.05
C PHE A 23 -2.19 2.07 -24.55
N ASP A 24 -1.28 2.70 -23.80
CA ASP A 24 0.16 2.65 -24.04
C ASP A 24 0.84 1.63 -23.11
N ARG A 25 1.40 0.55 -23.68
CA ARG A 25 2.06 -0.52 -22.91
C ARG A 25 3.22 -0.01 -22.05
N GLY A 26 3.93 1.01 -22.50
CA GLY A 26 5.04 1.63 -21.77
C GLY A 26 4.57 2.38 -20.53
N THR A 27 3.50 3.17 -20.65
CA THR A 27 2.85 3.85 -19.54
C THR A 27 2.34 2.86 -18.49
N TRP A 28 1.61 1.83 -18.93
CA TRP A 28 1.08 0.79 -18.05
C TRP A 28 2.18 0.00 -17.33
N LEU A 29 3.28 -0.34 -18.01
CA LEU A 29 4.39 -1.07 -17.38
C LEU A 29 5.16 -0.20 -16.37
N ARG A 30 5.34 1.09 -16.65
CA ARG A 30 5.92 2.04 -15.69
C ARG A 30 5.00 2.23 -14.48
N LEU A 31 3.69 2.37 -14.68
CA LEU A 31 2.70 2.44 -13.61
C LEU A 31 2.70 1.17 -12.76
N ALA A 32 2.82 -0.01 -13.37
CA ALA A 32 2.90 -1.27 -12.64
C ALA A 32 4.11 -1.30 -11.70
N VAL A 33 5.27 -0.84 -12.18
CA VAL A 33 6.48 -0.68 -11.35
C VAL A 33 6.23 0.33 -10.24
N ILE A 34 5.62 1.48 -10.54
CA ILE A 34 5.31 2.50 -9.53
C ILE A 34 4.38 1.93 -8.45
N MET A 35 3.30 1.27 -8.86
CA MET A 35 2.30 0.67 -7.97
C MET A 35 2.87 -0.43 -7.09
N PHE A 36 3.84 -1.18 -7.58
CA PHE A 36 4.55 -2.15 -6.75
C PHE A 36 5.18 -1.46 -5.52
N PHE A 37 5.83 -0.31 -5.68
CA PHE A 37 6.41 0.42 -4.54
C PHE A 37 5.36 1.19 -3.72
N VAL A 38 4.37 1.81 -4.37
CA VAL A 38 3.31 2.59 -3.69
C VAL A 38 2.44 1.69 -2.80
N THR A 39 2.16 0.47 -3.23
CA THR A 39 1.42 -0.53 -2.43
C THR A 39 2.32 -1.30 -1.44
N GLY A 40 3.55 -0.83 -1.22
CA GLY A 40 4.50 -1.37 -0.25
C GLY A 40 5.11 -2.72 -0.65
N GLY A 41 5.10 -3.08 -1.94
CA GLY A 41 5.58 -4.36 -2.48
C GLY A 41 4.80 -5.58 -2.00
N GLY A 42 3.80 -5.37 -1.14
CA GLY A 42 3.28 -6.37 -0.22
C GLY A 42 1.87 -6.84 -0.53
N GLY A 43 1.05 -6.13 -1.31
CA GLY A 43 -0.35 -6.56 -1.55
C GLY A 43 -0.47 -8.00 -2.09
N VAL A 44 0.50 -8.43 -2.92
CA VAL A 44 0.60 -9.81 -3.43
C VAL A 44 1.21 -10.75 -2.39
N LEU A 45 2.25 -10.32 -1.66
CA LEU A 45 2.96 -11.15 -0.67
C LEU A 45 2.13 -11.38 0.61
N ASN A 46 1.33 -10.40 1.03
CA ASN A 46 0.43 -10.48 2.18
C ASN A 46 -0.75 -11.45 1.90
N ASN A 47 -1.24 -11.48 0.66
CA ASN A 47 -2.24 -12.46 0.24
C ASN A 47 -1.65 -13.85 0.01
N ALA A 48 -0.42 -13.95 -0.52
CA ALA A 48 0.28 -15.23 -0.65
C ALA A 48 0.57 -15.89 0.72
N GLY A 49 0.86 -15.10 1.76
CA GLY A 49 0.97 -15.58 3.15
C GLY A 49 -0.35 -16.14 3.71
N ASN A 50 -1.50 -15.61 3.27
CA ASN A 50 -2.83 -16.11 3.64
C ASN A 50 -3.29 -17.30 2.78
N ALA A 51 -2.70 -17.55 1.60
CA ALA A 51 -3.05 -18.70 0.75
C ALA A 51 -2.78 -20.06 1.45
N GLY A 52 -1.83 -20.09 2.40
CA GLY A 52 -1.59 -21.26 3.25
C GLY A 52 -2.74 -21.61 4.20
N GLN A 53 -3.72 -20.73 4.39
CA GLN A 53 -4.93 -21.01 5.18
C GLN A 53 -6.07 -21.65 4.38
N PHE A 54 -6.03 -21.56 3.04
CA PHE A 54 -7.04 -22.18 2.14
C PHE A 54 -6.62 -23.55 1.61
N ALA A 55 -5.32 -23.86 1.64
CA ALA A 55 -4.83 -25.23 1.51
C ALA A 55 -5.18 -25.97 2.82
N GLY A 56 -6.35 -26.61 2.85
CA GLY A 56 -6.87 -27.28 4.04
C GLY A 56 -5.84 -28.17 4.74
N ASN A 57 -5.98 -28.32 6.05
CA ASN A 57 -5.19 -29.16 6.96
C ASN A 57 -5.07 -30.63 6.48
N GLY A 58 -4.29 -30.85 5.42
CA GLY A 58 -3.75 -32.13 5.05
C GLY A 58 -2.59 -32.41 6.00
N ASP A 59 -2.86 -33.29 6.95
CA ASP A 59 -1.86 -33.97 7.76
C ASP A 59 -0.61 -34.30 6.90
N PRO A 60 0.59 -33.79 7.23
CA PRO A 60 1.83 -34.26 6.63
C PRO A 60 2.08 -35.66 7.18
N GLY A 61 1.38 -36.65 6.63
CA GLY A 61 1.59 -38.05 6.91
C GLY A 61 3.04 -38.42 6.59
N THR A 62 3.83 -38.51 7.66
CA THR A 62 5.01 -39.37 7.83
C THR A 62 5.87 -39.59 6.58
N ALA A 63 6.75 -38.63 6.30
CA ALA A 63 7.96 -38.92 5.56
C ALA A 63 8.81 -39.95 6.34
N PRO A 64 9.22 -41.10 5.74
CA PRO A 64 10.00 -42.10 6.45
C PRO A 64 11.41 -41.56 6.78
N GLY A 65 11.69 -41.43 8.08
CA GLY A 65 13.04 -41.57 8.65
C GLY A 65 14.13 -40.64 8.13
N ALA A 66 13.97 -39.32 8.26
CA ALA A 66 15.14 -38.45 8.40
C ALA A 66 15.59 -38.56 9.86
N GLY A 67 16.55 -39.44 10.12
CA GLY A 67 17.23 -39.48 11.42
C GLY A 67 17.69 -38.07 11.78
N ALA A 68 17.46 -37.67 13.03
CA ALA A 68 18.09 -36.50 13.64
C ALA A 68 19.59 -36.76 13.76
N GLY A 69 20.29 -36.79 12.61
CA GLY A 69 21.70 -36.52 12.56
C GLY A 69 21.83 -35.05 12.87
N THR A 70 22.50 -34.74 13.97
CA THR A 70 23.04 -33.43 14.26
C THR A 70 24.00 -33.05 13.12
N VAL A 71 23.44 -32.51 12.03
CA VAL A 71 24.20 -31.83 10.99
C VAL A 71 24.76 -30.60 11.69
N MET A 72 26.04 -30.65 12.05
CA MET A 72 26.77 -29.45 12.44
C MET A 72 26.50 -28.38 11.38
N PRO A 73 26.14 -27.13 11.75
CA PRO A 73 25.92 -26.09 10.77
C PRO A 73 27.23 -25.91 10.01
N ASP A 74 27.26 -26.29 8.74
CA ASP A 74 28.37 -25.96 7.87
C ASP A 74 28.48 -24.42 7.88
N ILE A 75 29.66 -23.89 8.13
CA ILE A 75 29.89 -22.44 8.22
C ILE A 75 29.50 -21.78 6.89
N ALA A 76 29.55 -22.53 5.78
CA ALA A 76 29.04 -22.14 4.47
C ALA A 76 27.51 -21.95 4.43
N PHE A 77 26.72 -22.84 5.02
CA PHE A 77 25.26 -22.68 5.12
C PHE A 77 24.87 -21.54 6.06
N GLY A 78 25.63 -21.33 7.15
CA GLY A 78 25.45 -20.18 8.05
C GLY A 78 25.76 -18.84 7.38
N ALA A 79 26.86 -18.76 6.62
CA ALA A 79 27.24 -17.55 5.88
C ALA A 79 26.25 -17.23 4.75
N VAL A 80 25.77 -18.25 4.01
CA VAL A 80 24.73 -18.06 2.99
C VAL A 80 23.41 -17.64 3.63
N ALA A 81 23.00 -18.24 4.75
CA ALA A 81 21.78 -17.84 5.46
C ALA A 81 21.86 -16.39 5.98
N ILE A 82 22.99 -15.98 6.54
CA ILE A 82 23.22 -14.60 7.00
C ILE A 82 23.26 -13.63 5.81
N ALA A 83 23.89 -14.01 4.69
CA ALA A 83 23.91 -13.19 3.49
C ALA A 83 22.51 -13.02 2.87
N VAL A 84 21.72 -14.09 2.82
CA VAL A 84 20.33 -14.05 2.34
C VAL A 84 19.45 -13.23 3.28
N ALA A 85 19.59 -13.42 4.60
CA ALA A 85 18.87 -12.62 5.59
C ALA A 85 19.26 -11.14 5.53
N GLY A 86 20.56 -10.84 5.41
CA GLY A 86 21.08 -9.49 5.25
C GLY A 86 20.59 -8.83 3.96
N PHE A 87 20.57 -9.57 2.85
CA PHE A 87 20.01 -9.09 1.59
C PHE A 87 18.49 -8.86 1.69
N ALA A 88 17.74 -9.75 2.35
CA ALA A 88 16.32 -9.59 2.56
C ALA A 88 16.01 -8.36 3.42
N VAL A 89 16.75 -8.14 4.51
CA VAL A 89 16.62 -6.95 5.35
C VAL A 89 16.98 -5.68 4.58
N LEU A 90 18.07 -5.70 3.80
CA LEU A 90 18.47 -4.58 2.96
C LEU A 90 17.40 -4.28 1.89
N PHE A 91 16.84 -5.32 1.26
CA PHE A 91 15.79 -5.19 0.25
C PHE A 91 14.52 -4.59 0.84
N VAL A 92 14.08 -5.06 2.01
CA VAL A 92 12.94 -4.49 2.75
C VAL A 92 13.21 -3.03 3.14
N PHE A 93 14.42 -2.72 3.59
CA PHE A 93 14.81 -1.36 3.94
C PHE A 93 14.78 -0.42 2.72
N LEU A 94 15.31 -0.86 1.58
CA LEU A 94 15.27 -0.10 0.32
C LEU A 94 13.82 0.10 -0.17
N MET A 95 12.96 -0.91 -0.02
CA MET A 95 11.52 -0.79 -0.29
C MET A 95 10.86 0.27 0.57
N LEU A 96 11.16 0.26 1.87
CA LEU A 96 10.62 1.22 2.83
C LEU A 96 11.05 2.66 2.48
N LEU A 97 12.28 2.84 2.01
CA LEU A 97 12.80 4.13 1.59
C LEU A 97 12.24 4.59 0.24
N ALA A 98 12.04 3.66 -0.70
CA ALA A 98 11.53 3.96 -2.03
C ALA A 98 10.02 4.23 -2.04
N SER A 99 9.23 3.60 -1.16
CA SER A 99 7.77 3.70 -1.18
C SER A 99 7.25 5.14 -1.08
N PRO A 100 7.70 5.98 -0.12
CA PRO A 100 7.29 7.38 -0.04
C PRO A 100 7.73 8.21 -1.24
N ILE A 101 8.92 7.95 -1.81
CA ILE A 101 9.40 8.67 -3.00
C ILE A 101 8.54 8.32 -4.21
N MET A 102 8.20 7.04 -4.37
CA MET A 102 7.37 6.55 -5.46
C MET A 102 5.93 7.07 -5.39
N GLU A 103 5.45 7.43 -4.19
CA GLU A 103 4.18 8.13 -4.02
C GLU A 103 4.20 9.51 -4.69
N PHE A 104 5.25 10.31 -4.48
CA PHE A 104 5.40 11.60 -5.17
C PHE A 104 5.54 11.43 -6.68
N VAL A 105 6.30 10.42 -7.13
CA VAL A 105 6.42 10.10 -8.56
C VAL A 105 5.06 9.77 -9.18
N PHE A 106 4.22 9.03 -8.45
CA PHE A 106 2.88 8.70 -8.91
C PHE A 106 2.01 9.95 -9.03
N VAL A 107 1.98 10.78 -7.99
CA VAL A 107 1.16 12.01 -8.00
C VAL A 107 1.64 12.99 -9.08
N GLU A 108 2.94 13.21 -9.23
CA GLU A 108 3.49 14.06 -10.31
C GLU A 108 3.13 13.51 -11.70
N SER A 109 3.11 12.17 -11.88
CA SER A 109 2.67 11.57 -13.15
C SER A 109 1.18 11.76 -13.45
N LEU A 110 0.33 11.88 -12.41
CA LEU A 110 -1.09 12.18 -12.58
C LEU A 110 -1.32 13.66 -12.94
N PHE A 111 -0.47 14.55 -12.42
CA PHE A 111 -0.51 15.98 -12.72
C PHE A 111 -0.07 16.24 -14.16
N GLU A 112 1.11 15.75 -14.54
CA GLU A 112 1.69 16.02 -15.87
C GLU A 112 1.08 15.14 -16.97
N ARG A 113 0.24 14.15 -16.63
CA ARG A 113 -0.30 13.11 -17.53
C ARG A 113 0.78 12.35 -18.32
N GLU A 114 2.03 12.40 -17.87
CA GLU A 114 3.19 11.74 -18.46
C GLU A 114 3.91 10.89 -17.39
N VAL A 115 4.49 9.76 -17.78
CA VAL A 115 5.12 8.82 -16.82
C VAL A 115 6.64 8.74 -17.00
N HIS A 116 7.38 9.46 -16.16
CA HIS A 116 8.85 9.47 -16.14
C HIS A 116 9.45 9.01 -14.80
N VAL A 117 9.62 7.70 -14.64
CA VAL A 117 10.11 7.09 -13.38
C VAL A 117 11.44 7.70 -12.90
N ARG A 118 12.48 7.72 -13.73
CA ARG A 118 13.82 8.17 -13.30
C ARG A 118 13.90 9.67 -12.99
N ARG A 119 13.23 10.50 -13.81
CA ARG A 119 13.28 11.96 -13.70
C ARG A 119 12.54 12.42 -12.44
N TYR A 120 11.30 12.01 -12.28
CA TYR A 120 10.48 12.35 -11.12
C TYR A 120 11.04 11.76 -9.82
N PHE A 121 11.62 10.56 -9.87
CA PHE A 121 12.26 9.97 -8.69
C PHE A 121 13.38 10.89 -8.17
N SER A 122 14.30 11.32 -9.04
CA SER A 122 15.42 12.18 -8.65
C SER A 122 14.98 13.56 -8.12
N ARG A 123 13.88 14.11 -8.65
CA ARG A 123 13.34 15.40 -8.26
C ARG A 123 12.64 15.36 -6.89
N ASN A 124 12.00 14.23 -6.57
CA ASN A 124 11.21 14.09 -5.35
C ASN A 124 11.88 13.33 -4.21
N VAL A 125 13.12 12.88 -4.34
CA VAL A 125 13.84 12.20 -3.24
C VAL A 125 13.79 13.03 -1.95
N GLY A 126 14.00 14.35 -2.04
CA GLY A 126 13.95 15.24 -0.88
C GLY A 126 12.59 15.29 -0.21
N ASN A 127 11.51 15.37 -0.99
CA ASN A 127 10.14 15.39 -0.47
C ASN A 127 9.73 14.03 0.10
N GLY A 128 10.06 12.93 -0.59
CA GLY A 128 9.84 11.56 -0.12
C GLY A 128 10.56 11.25 1.18
N LEU A 129 11.82 11.68 1.34
CA LEU A 129 12.57 11.50 2.59
C LEU A 129 11.99 12.33 3.75
N ARG A 130 11.50 13.55 3.48
CA ARG A 130 10.80 14.36 4.48
C ARG A 130 9.49 13.71 4.93
N LEU A 131 8.73 13.15 3.99
CA LEU A 131 7.50 12.40 4.27
C LEU A 131 7.80 11.16 5.11
N LEU A 132 8.82 10.39 4.74
CA LEU A 132 9.27 9.22 5.51
C LEU A 132 9.71 9.60 6.93
N GLY A 133 10.48 10.68 7.07
CA GLY A 133 10.89 11.20 8.36
C GLY A 133 9.71 11.60 9.25
N PHE A 134 8.70 12.24 8.66
CA PHE A 134 7.46 12.57 9.36
C PHE A 134 6.66 11.32 9.78
N GLN A 135 6.48 10.36 8.89
CA GLN A 135 5.79 9.10 9.19
C GLN A 135 6.48 8.33 10.33
N ILE A 136 7.82 8.24 10.28
CA ILE A 136 8.62 7.65 11.37
C ILE A 136 8.40 8.42 12.67
N ALA A 137 8.46 9.76 12.63
CA ALA A 137 8.24 10.58 13.82
C ALA A 137 6.85 10.36 14.43
N VAL A 138 5.80 10.26 13.61
CA VAL A 138 4.43 9.98 14.06
C VAL A 138 4.34 8.60 14.71
N VAL A 139 4.90 7.56 14.08
CA VAL A 139 4.89 6.19 14.63
C VAL A 139 5.69 6.11 15.93
N LEU A 140 6.85 6.77 15.99
CA LEU A 140 7.66 6.82 17.21
C LEU A 140 6.94 7.57 18.33
N ALA A 141 6.33 8.73 18.04
CA ALA A 141 5.57 9.49 19.03
C ALA A 141 4.39 8.66 19.57
N ALA A 142 3.67 7.96 18.69
CA ALA A 142 2.62 7.03 19.08
C ALA A 142 3.14 5.85 19.92
N GLY A 143 4.26 5.26 19.50
CA GLY A 143 4.90 4.16 20.24
C GLY A 143 5.31 4.58 21.64
N VAL A 144 5.93 5.76 21.79
CA VAL A 144 6.27 6.35 23.09
C VAL A 144 5.01 6.59 23.92
N PHE A 145 3.92 7.06 23.33
CA PHE A 145 2.65 7.26 24.03
C PHE A 145 2.06 5.93 24.55
N VAL A 146 2.03 4.88 23.72
CA VAL A 146 1.53 3.55 24.12
C VAL A 146 2.40 2.93 25.20
N VAL A 147 3.73 2.97 25.04
CA VAL A 147 4.66 2.46 26.05
C VAL A 147 4.53 3.26 27.34
N GLY A 148 4.43 4.58 27.26
CA GLY A 148 4.19 5.45 28.41
C GLY A 148 2.90 5.10 29.15
N LEU A 149 1.79 4.92 28.42
CA LEU A 149 0.51 4.50 28.97
C LEU A 149 0.60 3.13 29.66
N PHE A 150 1.28 2.17 29.03
CA PHE A 150 1.50 0.84 29.59
C PHE A 150 2.32 0.88 30.88
N LEU A 151 3.41 1.66 30.90
CA LEU A 151 4.27 1.80 32.09
C LEU A 151 3.56 2.51 33.24
N VAL A 152 2.78 3.56 32.96
CA VAL A 152 1.93 4.23 33.96
C VAL A 152 0.89 3.26 34.50
N GLY A 153 0.27 2.48 33.61
CA GLY A 153 -0.66 1.44 33.98
C GLY A 153 -0.05 0.40 34.92
N LEU A 154 1.14 -0.10 34.60
CA LEU A 154 1.86 -1.07 35.41
C LEU A 154 2.24 -0.50 36.79
N LEU A 155 2.62 0.78 36.85
CA LEU A 155 2.92 1.48 38.10
C LEU A 155 1.67 1.60 39.00
N VAL A 156 0.53 2.00 38.44
CA VAL A 156 -0.75 2.14 39.18
C VAL A 156 -1.28 0.79 39.63
N ALA A 157 -1.09 -0.25 38.83
CA ALA A 157 -1.47 -1.63 39.12
C ALA A 157 -0.62 -2.29 40.22
N GLY A 158 0.53 -1.72 40.58
CA GLY A 158 1.46 -2.33 41.53
C GLY A 158 2.22 -3.54 40.97
N GLY A 159 2.27 -3.73 39.65
CA GLY A 159 2.95 -4.84 38.98
C GLY A 159 2.03 -5.74 38.14
N LEU A 160 2.60 -6.78 37.54
CA LEU A 160 1.89 -7.76 36.69
C LEU A 160 1.36 -8.97 37.47
N ASP A 161 1.57 -9.00 38.79
CA ASP A 161 1.33 -10.18 39.63
C ASP A 161 -0.16 -10.47 39.83
N SER A 162 -1.03 -9.51 39.50
CA SER A 162 -2.48 -9.66 39.53
C SER A 162 -3.06 -9.82 38.12
N ILE A 163 -3.76 -10.94 37.90
CA ILE A 163 -4.57 -11.17 36.70
C ILE A 163 -5.63 -10.07 36.54
N ALA A 164 -6.23 -9.60 37.65
CA ALA A 164 -7.21 -8.51 37.60
C ALA A 164 -6.59 -7.17 37.16
N ALA A 165 -5.34 -6.91 37.57
CA ALA A 165 -4.63 -5.70 37.16
C ALA A 165 -4.23 -5.74 35.68
N SER A 166 -3.72 -6.87 35.19
CA SER A 166 -3.38 -7.06 33.78
C SER A 166 -4.61 -7.01 32.87
N LEU A 167 -5.74 -7.59 33.28
CA LEU A 167 -7.01 -7.47 32.57
C LEU A 167 -7.56 -6.03 32.59
N GLY A 168 -7.46 -5.32 33.72
CA GLY A 168 -7.86 -3.91 33.83
C GLY A 168 -7.04 -3.00 32.89
N LEU A 169 -5.74 -3.24 32.80
CA LEU A 169 -4.85 -2.54 31.86
C LEU A 169 -5.18 -2.86 30.41
N LEU A 170 -5.49 -4.11 30.08
CA LEU A 170 -5.86 -4.50 28.72
C LEU A 170 -7.19 -3.87 28.30
N VAL A 171 -8.19 -3.83 29.19
CA VAL A 171 -9.50 -3.20 28.94
C VAL A 171 -9.38 -1.69 28.71
N LEU A 172 -8.47 -1.01 29.41
CA LEU A 172 -8.23 0.43 29.21
C LEU A 172 -7.34 0.71 27.99
N ALA A 173 -6.27 -0.08 27.82
CA ALA A 173 -5.30 0.12 26.74
C ALA A 173 -5.89 -0.22 25.37
N PHE A 174 -6.81 -1.18 25.27
CA PHE A 174 -7.41 -1.59 24.00
C PHE A 174 -8.15 -0.44 23.28
N PRO A 175 -9.17 0.24 23.87
CA PRO A 175 -9.87 1.34 23.20
C PRO A 175 -8.94 2.52 22.90
N LEU A 176 -8.00 2.83 23.80
CA LEU A 176 -6.98 3.86 23.57
C LEU A 176 -6.07 3.52 22.38
N THR A 177 -5.64 2.28 22.27
CA THR A 177 -4.82 1.80 21.15
C THR A 177 -5.63 1.84 19.85
N VAL A 178 -6.90 1.43 19.88
CA VAL A 178 -7.80 1.52 18.70
C VAL A 178 -7.95 2.97 18.25
N LEU A 179 -8.26 3.89 19.17
CA LEU A 179 -8.37 5.32 18.85
C LEU A 179 -7.06 5.88 18.30
N LEU A 180 -5.92 5.48 18.86
CA LEU A 180 -4.61 5.91 18.39
C LEU A 180 -4.32 5.39 16.98
N VAL A 181 -4.62 4.12 16.69
CA VAL A 181 -4.47 3.54 15.35
C VAL A 181 -5.34 4.27 14.33
N ILE A 182 -6.60 4.58 14.70
CA ILE A 182 -7.50 5.37 13.86
C ILE A 182 -6.92 6.76 13.61
N ALA A 183 -6.45 7.45 14.66
CA ALA A 183 -5.87 8.79 14.54
C ALA A 183 -4.62 8.79 13.64
N ILE A 184 -3.72 7.83 13.80
CA ILE A 184 -2.53 7.67 12.94
C ILE A 184 -2.96 7.39 11.50
N GLY A 185 -3.94 6.51 11.30
CA GLY A 185 -4.46 6.20 9.97
C GLY A 185 -5.03 7.42 9.26
N ILE A 186 -5.79 8.25 9.97
CA ILE A 186 -6.33 9.51 9.44
C ILE A 186 -5.21 10.49 9.13
N VAL A 187 -4.27 10.74 10.06
CA VAL A 187 -3.17 11.68 9.84
C VAL A 187 -2.31 11.26 8.65
N ASN A 188 -1.93 9.98 8.58
CA ASN A 188 -1.15 9.46 7.47
C ASN A 188 -1.96 9.49 6.17
N GLY A 189 -3.23 9.09 6.20
CA GLY A 189 -4.13 9.14 5.06
C GLY A 189 -4.26 10.54 4.47
N PHE A 190 -4.55 11.54 5.30
CA PHE A 190 -4.64 12.94 4.88
C PHE A 190 -3.29 13.47 4.39
N THR A 191 -2.18 13.06 5.00
CA THR A 191 -0.84 13.46 4.57
C THR A 191 -0.56 12.97 3.15
N THR A 192 -0.75 11.68 2.94
CA THR A 192 -0.58 11.00 1.66
C THR A 192 -1.55 11.57 0.62
N VAL A 193 -2.83 11.72 0.96
CA VAL A 193 -3.90 11.99 -0.02
C VAL A 193 -4.04 13.47 -0.37
N PHE A 194 -3.85 14.38 0.57
CA PHE A 194 -4.05 15.82 0.35
C PHE A 194 -2.75 16.62 0.43
N VAL A 195 -1.90 16.34 1.42
CA VAL A 195 -0.69 17.14 1.63
C VAL A 195 0.33 16.92 0.53
N VAL A 196 0.49 15.69 0.03
CA VAL A 196 1.40 15.39 -1.08
C VAL A 196 1.02 16.18 -2.34
N PRO A 197 -0.25 16.18 -2.83
CA PRO A 197 -0.67 17.06 -3.92
C PRO A 197 -0.40 18.55 -3.65
N ILE A 198 -0.70 19.06 -2.45
CA ILE A 198 -0.45 20.46 -2.10
C ILE A 198 1.06 20.78 -2.13
N MET A 199 1.90 19.88 -1.65
CA MET A 199 3.37 20.05 -1.70
C MET A 199 3.88 20.15 -3.13
N LEU A 200 3.30 19.37 -4.05
CA LEU A 200 3.68 19.36 -5.46
C LEU A 200 3.10 20.55 -6.23
N ALA A 201 1.83 20.89 -6.00
CA ALA A 201 1.15 22.01 -6.67
C ALA A 201 1.75 23.37 -6.28
N GLU A 202 2.10 23.56 -5.01
CA GLU A 202 2.56 24.85 -4.49
C GLU A 202 4.07 24.89 -4.20
N ASP A 203 4.84 23.85 -4.54
CA ASP A 203 6.27 23.71 -4.22
C ASP A 203 6.59 23.96 -2.72
N ARG A 204 5.73 23.48 -1.82
CA ARG A 204 5.83 23.75 -0.36
C ARG A 204 6.44 22.60 0.43
N GLY A 205 7.03 22.96 1.57
CA GLY A 205 7.45 21.98 2.58
C GLY A 205 6.26 21.35 3.32
N LEU A 206 6.43 20.12 3.79
CA LEU A 206 5.41 19.30 4.44
C LEU A 206 4.64 20.01 5.56
N LEU A 207 5.33 20.68 6.48
CA LEU A 207 4.70 21.39 7.60
C LEU A 207 3.87 22.60 7.14
N SER A 208 4.33 23.30 6.10
CA SER A 208 3.59 24.44 5.53
C SER A 208 2.33 23.95 4.82
N ALA A 209 2.43 22.90 4.01
CA ALA A 209 1.29 22.26 3.37
C ALA A 209 0.29 21.71 4.40
N TRP A 210 0.77 21.13 5.51
CA TRP A 210 -0.10 20.68 6.61
C TRP A 210 -0.84 21.84 7.30
N SER A 211 -0.14 22.95 7.58
CA SER A 211 -0.78 24.12 8.20
C SER A 211 -1.88 24.72 7.33
N ARG A 212 -1.67 24.72 6.01
CA ARG A 212 -2.63 25.18 5.01
C ARG A 212 -3.86 24.25 4.98
N LEU A 213 -3.64 22.95 4.90
CA LEU A 213 -4.71 21.95 4.95
C LEU A 213 -5.50 22.03 6.26
N TRP A 214 -4.83 22.18 7.40
CA TRP A 214 -5.49 22.29 8.70
C TRP A 214 -6.41 23.51 8.78
N SER A 215 -5.99 24.65 8.23
CA SER A 215 -6.85 25.84 8.14
C SER A 215 -8.12 25.55 7.33
N SER A 216 -7.99 24.87 6.18
CA SER A 216 -9.13 24.46 5.36
C SER A 216 -10.05 23.47 6.08
N ILE A 217 -9.48 22.45 6.75
CA ILE A 217 -10.22 21.48 7.56
C ILE A 217 -11.06 22.18 8.63
N THR A 218 -10.48 23.13 9.38
CA THR A 218 -11.21 23.83 10.43
C THR A 218 -12.33 24.72 9.92
N SER A 219 -12.22 25.22 8.68
CA SER A 219 -13.25 26.02 8.02
C SER A 219 -14.38 25.16 7.44
N HIS A 220 -14.06 23.95 6.96
CA HIS A 220 -14.99 23.07 6.23
C HIS A 220 -15.12 21.66 6.84
N LEU A 221 -15.18 21.55 8.17
CA LEU A 221 -15.18 20.27 8.90
C LEU A 221 -16.24 19.28 8.40
N ALA A 222 -17.44 19.75 8.09
CA ALA A 222 -18.53 18.90 7.64
C ALA A 222 -18.20 18.20 6.31
N GLU A 223 -17.57 18.90 5.38
CA GLU A 223 -17.22 18.36 4.06
C GLU A 223 -16.09 17.34 4.15
N TYR A 224 -15.07 17.60 4.97
CA TYR A 224 -14.00 16.63 5.24
C TYR A 224 -14.49 15.38 5.97
N LEU A 225 -15.47 15.51 6.87
CA LEU A 225 -16.11 14.35 7.51
C LEU A 225 -16.91 13.52 6.50
N VAL A 226 -17.67 14.17 5.61
CA VAL A 226 -18.38 13.48 4.52
C VAL A 226 -17.37 12.77 3.61
N TYR A 227 -16.29 13.44 3.21
CA TYR A 227 -15.20 12.82 2.45
C TYR A 227 -14.63 11.59 3.15
N LEU A 228 -14.35 11.66 4.45
CA LEU A 228 -13.79 10.54 5.20
C LEU A 228 -14.73 9.32 5.13
N VAL A 229 -16.02 9.51 5.36
CA VAL A 229 -17.02 8.45 5.26
C VAL A 229 -17.10 7.88 3.84
N VAL A 230 -17.20 8.75 2.83
CA VAL A 230 -17.29 8.32 1.42
C VAL A 230 -16.01 7.62 0.98
N SER A 231 -14.84 8.10 1.39
CA SER A 231 -13.54 7.50 1.06
C SER A 231 -13.40 6.09 1.65
N VAL A 232 -13.97 5.83 2.83
CA VAL A 232 -13.99 4.49 3.42
C VAL A 232 -14.88 3.57 2.58
N LEU A 233 -16.07 4.04 2.20
CA LEU A 233 -16.98 3.27 1.33
C LEU A 233 -16.37 3.00 -0.04
N LEU A 234 -15.76 4.00 -0.68
CA LEU A 234 -15.02 3.88 -1.93
C LEU A 234 -13.86 2.90 -1.78
N GLY A 235 -13.06 3.03 -0.71
CA GLY A 235 -11.93 2.15 -0.44
C GLY A 235 -12.36 0.70 -0.28
N ILE A 236 -13.49 0.43 0.37
CA ILE A 236 -14.08 -0.90 0.45
C ILE A 236 -14.51 -1.39 -0.94
N GLY A 237 -15.24 -0.58 -1.71
CA GLY A 237 -15.69 -0.95 -3.06
C GLY A 237 -14.53 -1.24 -4.01
N VAL A 238 -13.55 -0.34 -4.05
CA VAL A 238 -12.31 -0.46 -4.81
C VAL A 238 -11.50 -1.68 -4.36
N GLY A 239 -11.44 -1.94 -3.06
CA GLY A 239 -10.77 -3.13 -2.49
C GLY A 239 -11.44 -4.44 -2.89
N ILE A 240 -12.77 -4.49 -2.88
CA ILE A 240 -13.55 -5.65 -3.33
C ILE A 240 -13.32 -5.88 -4.83
N VAL A 241 -13.53 -4.85 -5.67
CA VAL A 241 -13.31 -4.96 -7.12
C VAL A 241 -11.89 -5.37 -7.43
N GLY A 242 -10.91 -4.71 -6.79
CA GLY A 242 -9.49 -5.01 -6.97
C GLY A 242 -9.13 -6.43 -6.54
N SER A 243 -9.65 -6.91 -5.41
CA SER A 243 -9.39 -8.28 -4.95
C SER A 243 -10.01 -9.33 -5.87
N ILE A 244 -11.22 -9.11 -6.39
CA ILE A 244 -11.88 -10.01 -7.34
C ILE A 244 -11.09 -10.05 -8.65
N VAL A 245 -10.80 -8.89 -9.25
CA VAL A 245 -10.04 -8.81 -10.50
C VAL A 245 -8.66 -9.45 -10.33
N MET A 246 -7.98 -9.17 -9.21
CA MET A 246 -6.69 -9.76 -8.90
C MET A 246 -6.77 -11.28 -8.76
N LEU A 247 -7.77 -11.80 -8.04
CA LEU A 247 -7.97 -13.24 -7.85
C LEU A 247 -8.22 -13.94 -9.18
N PHE A 248 -9.09 -13.40 -10.04
CA PHE A 248 -9.33 -13.95 -11.37
C PHE A 248 -8.10 -13.90 -12.26
N ALA A 249 -7.38 -12.78 -12.27
CA ALA A 249 -6.18 -12.61 -13.09
C ALA A 249 -5.06 -13.55 -12.63
N LEU A 250 -4.85 -13.71 -11.32
CA LEU A 250 -3.90 -14.66 -10.77
C LEU A 250 -4.32 -16.12 -10.98
N ALA A 251 -5.61 -16.44 -10.84
CA ALA A 251 -6.11 -17.79 -11.11
C ALA A 251 -5.88 -18.18 -12.57
N LEU A 252 -6.19 -17.28 -13.51
CA LEU A 252 -5.96 -17.49 -14.93
C LEU A 252 -4.45 -17.61 -15.24
N ALA A 253 -3.64 -16.74 -14.63
CA ALA A 253 -2.19 -16.82 -14.75
C ALA A 253 -1.62 -18.12 -14.14
N ALA A 254 -2.22 -18.67 -13.10
CA ALA A 254 -1.75 -19.89 -12.44
C ALA A 254 -1.98 -21.15 -13.28
N ILE A 255 -2.96 -21.17 -14.20
CA ILE A 255 -3.27 -22.34 -15.04
C ILE A 255 -2.04 -22.85 -15.81
N PRO A 256 -1.33 -22.04 -16.63
CA PRO A 256 -0.16 -22.54 -17.36
C PRO A 256 0.96 -23.01 -16.44
N PHE A 257 1.22 -22.33 -15.32
CA PHE A 257 2.24 -22.74 -14.35
C PHE A 257 1.86 -24.05 -13.65
N GLY A 258 0.59 -24.20 -13.27
CA GLY A 258 0.04 -25.39 -12.65
C GLY A 258 0.09 -26.60 -13.57
N LEU A 259 -0.19 -26.42 -14.86
CA LEU A 259 -0.07 -27.49 -15.86
C LEU A 259 1.37 -27.99 -16.01
N VAL A 260 2.35 -27.07 -16.07
CA VAL A 260 3.76 -27.45 -16.15
C VAL A 260 4.22 -28.09 -14.84
N ALA A 261 3.86 -27.53 -13.69
CA ALA A 261 4.18 -28.10 -12.39
C ALA A 261 3.60 -29.50 -12.21
N PHE A 262 2.35 -29.72 -12.64
CA PHE A 262 1.72 -31.03 -12.62
C PHE A 262 2.45 -32.03 -13.51
N GLY A 263 2.84 -31.64 -14.72
CA GLY A 263 3.66 -32.49 -15.60
C GLY A 263 5.02 -32.85 -14.97
N VAL A 264 5.70 -31.89 -14.34
CA VAL A 264 6.96 -32.15 -13.63
C VAL A 264 6.73 -33.12 -12.47
N TYR A 265 5.62 -32.98 -11.74
CA TYR A 265 5.27 -33.88 -10.64
C TYR A 265 5.08 -35.32 -11.11
N THR A 266 4.41 -35.54 -12.25
CA THR A 266 4.16 -36.90 -12.76
C THR A 266 5.43 -37.65 -13.16
N PHE A 267 6.48 -36.94 -13.61
CA PHE A 267 7.71 -37.58 -14.12
C PHE A 267 8.90 -37.50 -13.16
N ALA A 268 8.98 -36.44 -12.36
CA ALA A 268 10.15 -36.10 -11.54
C ALA A 268 9.83 -35.94 -10.05
N ALA A 269 8.55 -35.95 -9.66
CA ALA A 269 8.08 -35.81 -8.28
C ALA A 269 8.87 -34.75 -7.49
N PHE A 270 9.53 -35.14 -6.39
CA PHE A 270 10.39 -34.29 -5.56
C PHE A 270 11.90 -34.58 -5.74
N SER A 271 12.30 -35.06 -6.91
CA SER A 271 13.72 -35.16 -7.26
C SER A 271 14.40 -33.78 -7.20
N THR A 272 15.72 -33.75 -7.04
CA THR A 272 16.51 -32.50 -7.04
C THR A 272 16.24 -31.66 -8.30
N ALA A 273 16.11 -32.31 -9.46
CA ALA A 273 15.74 -31.65 -10.71
C ALA A 273 14.31 -31.10 -10.69
N GLY A 274 13.35 -31.86 -10.16
CA GLY A 274 11.96 -31.41 -9.99
C GLY A 274 11.84 -30.17 -9.09
N ILE A 275 12.56 -30.16 -7.96
CA ILE A 275 12.61 -29.03 -7.03
C ILE A 275 13.17 -27.77 -7.73
N ALA A 276 14.23 -27.91 -8.51
CA ALA A 276 14.79 -26.79 -9.28
C ALA A 276 13.76 -26.22 -10.26
N VAL A 277 12.99 -27.07 -10.95
CA VAL A 277 11.94 -26.62 -11.88
C VAL A 277 10.80 -25.94 -11.13
N TYR A 278 10.34 -26.47 -9.99
CA TYR A 278 9.31 -25.79 -9.17
C TYR A 278 9.78 -24.43 -8.67
N ALA A 279 11.05 -24.29 -8.29
CA ALA A 279 11.61 -23.01 -7.86
C ALA A 279 11.57 -21.98 -9.00
N VAL A 280 11.94 -22.39 -10.23
CA VAL A 280 11.87 -21.52 -11.42
C VAL A 280 10.43 -21.16 -11.76
N LEU A 281 9.50 -22.12 -11.73
CA LEU A 281 8.08 -21.88 -11.97
C LEU A 281 7.48 -20.94 -10.91
N GLY A 282 7.81 -21.15 -9.64
CA GLY A 282 7.37 -20.29 -8.53
C GLY A 282 7.89 -18.86 -8.67
N LEU A 283 9.17 -18.69 -9.03
CA LEU A 283 9.75 -17.37 -9.29
C LEU A 283 9.08 -16.69 -10.50
N GLY A 284 8.86 -17.43 -11.58
CA GLY A 284 8.16 -16.92 -12.76
C GLY A 284 6.73 -16.50 -12.44
N PHE A 285 6.01 -17.31 -11.67
CA PHE A 285 4.65 -16.98 -11.23
C PHE A 285 4.65 -15.75 -10.32
N LEU A 286 5.62 -15.62 -9.42
CA LEU A 286 5.78 -14.43 -8.58
C LEU A 286 5.97 -13.18 -9.43
N VAL A 287 6.82 -13.21 -10.45
CA VAL A 287 7.01 -12.06 -11.37
C VAL A 287 5.70 -11.72 -12.07
N VAL A 288 4.97 -12.72 -12.58
CA VAL A 288 3.66 -12.50 -13.20
C VAL A 288 2.67 -11.91 -12.21
N ALA A 289 2.63 -12.42 -10.98
CA ALA A 289 1.74 -11.93 -9.94
C ALA A 289 2.02 -10.48 -9.56
N LEU A 290 3.30 -10.08 -9.49
CA LEU A 290 3.69 -8.69 -9.26
C LEU A 290 3.28 -7.77 -10.42
N LEU A 291 3.45 -8.21 -11.67
CA LEU A 291 3.02 -7.44 -12.84
C LEU A 291 1.51 -7.28 -12.86
N VAL A 292 0.76 -8.37 -12.70
CA VAL A 292 -0.71 -8.35 -12.64
C VAL A 292 -1.17 -7.44 -11.50
N GLY A 293 -0.56 -7.54 -10.32
CA GLY A 293 -0.87 -6.68 -9.17
C GLY A 293 -0.68 -5.20 -9.49
N GLY A 294 0.45 -4.83 -10.09
CA GLY A 294 0.71 -3.46 -10.52
C GLY A 294 -0.31 -2.96 -11.56
N LEU A 295 -0.67 -3.80 -12.54
CA LEU A 295 -1.66 -3.45 -13.57
C LEU A 295 -3.06 -3.27 -13.00
N VAL A 296 -3.47 -4.11 -12.05
CA VAL A 296 -4.80 -4.02 -11.42
C VAL A 296 -4.88 -2.81 -10.48
N GLN A 297 -3.80 -2.54 -9.75
CA GLN A 297 -3.76 -1.44 -8.79
C GLN A 297 -3.63 -0.06 -9.45
N ALA A 298 -2.99 0.03 -10.62
CA ALA A 298 -2.82 1.29 -11.35
C ALA A 298 -4.13 2.07 -11.54
N PRO A 299 -5.19 1.53 -12.16
CA PRO A 299 -6.45 2.26 -12.33
C PRO A 299 -7.16 2.56 -11.01
N LEU A 300 -7.13 1.62 -10.06
CA LEU A 300 -7.81 1.78 -8.77
C LEU A 300 -7.20 2.91 -7.94
N GLN A 301 -5.87 2.99 -7.91
CA GLN A 301 -5.14 4.03 -7.19
C GLN A 301 -5.24 5.38 -7.92
N SER A 302 -5.18 5.40 -9.26
CA SER A 302 -5.41 6.63 -10.03
C SER A 302 -6.78 7.22 -9.75
N PHE A 303 -7.83 6.39 -9.74
CA PHE A 303 -9.19 6.81 -9.40
C PHE A 303 -9.28 7.43 -8.00
N LEU A 304 -8.75 6.76 -6.97
CA LEU A 304 -8.80 7.28 -5.60
C LEU A 304 -8.02 8.59 -5.44
N ARG A 305 -6.90 8.75 -6.18
CA ARG A 305 -6.14 10.01 -6.16
C ARG A 305 -6.86 11.13 -6.87
N TYR A 306 -7.39 10.91 -8.08
CA TYR A 306 -8.18 11.92 -8.77
C TYR A 306 -9.41 12.33 -7.97
N TYR A 307 -10.13 11.37 -7.40
CA TYR A 307 -11.26 11.63 -6.52
C TYR A 307 -10.88 12.57 -5.37
N ALA A 308 -9.79 12.28 -4.66
CA ALA A 308 -9.36 13.12 -3.56
C ALA A 308 -8.92 14.53 -4.00
N MET A 309 -8.21 14.65 -5.12
CA MET A 309 -7.77 15.93 -5.66
C MET A 309 -8.95 16.81 -6.10
N LEU A 310 -9.94 16.21 -6.77
CA LEU A 310 -11.17 16.88 -7.17
C LEU A 310 -12.00 17.31 -5.95
N VAL A 311 -12.14 16.44 -4.95
CA VAL A 311 -12.81 16.80 -3.69
C VAL A 311 -12.08 17.94 -2.99
N LEU A 312 -10.75 17.91 -2.91
CA LEU A 312 -9.97 18.95 -2.24
C LEU A 312 -10.24 20.32 -2.85
N GLY A 313 -10.07 20.47 -4.17
CA GLY A 313 -10.36 21.75 -4.81
C GLY A 313 -11.85 22.09 -4.84
N GLY A 314 -12.73 21.11 -4.65
CA GLY A 314 -14.18 21.32 -4.58
C GLY A 314 -14.61 21.92 -3.24
N ILE A 315 -13.93 21.53 -2.16
CA ILE A 315 -14.07 22.09 -0.81
C ILE A 315 -13.41 23.48 -0.75
N ASP A 316 -12.21 23.60 -1.30
CA ASP A 316 -11.39 24.81 -1.21
C ASP A 316 -10.68 25.07 -2.54
N ALA A 317 -11.20 26.03 -3.31
CA ALA A 317 -10.68 26.35 -4.64
C ALA A 317 -9.24 26.88 -4.60
N ASP A 318 -8.80 27.49 -3.50
CA ASP A 318 -7.41 27.95 -3.33
C ASP A 318 -6.43 26.80 -3.11
N LEU A 319 -6.94 25.59 -2.89
CA LEU A 319 -6.20 24.34 -2.70
C LEU A 319 -6.39 23.36 -3.85
N ASP A 320 -6.99 23.76 -4.97
CA ASP A 320 -7.21 22.88 -6.12
C ASP A 320 -5.87 22.48 -6.77
N PRO A 321 -5.45 21.21 -6.67
CA PRO A 321 -4.15 20.79 -7.20
C PRO A 321 -4.17 20.56 -8.71
N ILE A 322 -5.36 20.47 -9.34
CA ILE A 322 -5.54 20.12 -10.76
C ILE A 322 -6.59 21.00 -11.46
N PRO A 323 -6.44 22.34 -11.43
CA PRO A 323 -7.46 23.27 -11.95
C PRO A 323 -7.74 23.05 -13.44
N GLU A 324 -6.69 22.84 -14.25
CA GLU A 324 -6.81 22.64 -15.71
C GLU A 324 -7.62 21.37 -16.06
N ILE A 325 -7.45 20.29 -15.30
CA ILE A 325 -8.19 19.03 -15.52
C ILE A 325 -9.66 19.23 -15.20
N ARG A 326 -9.96 19.97 -14.13
CA ARG A 326 -11.32 20.26 -13.72
C ARG A 326 -12.06 21.17 -14.70
N GLU A 327 -11.38 22.18 -15.23
CA GLU A 327 -11.94 23.05 -16.27
C GLU A 327 -12.31 22.23 -17.52
N GLY A 328 -11.42 21.33 -17.97
CA GLY A 328 -11.69 20.45 -19.10
C GLY A 328 -12.91 19.53 -18.90
N LEU A 329 -13.10 18.97 -17.70
CA LEU A 329 -14.28 18.13 -17.39
C LEU A 329 -15.60 18.91 -17.43
N ARG A 330 -15.59 20.17 -16.95
CA ARG A 330 -16.78 21.05 -17.00
C ARG A 330 -17.16 21.45 -18.43
N ASP A 331 -16.16 21.63 -19.29
CA ASP A 331 -16.38 21.94 -20.70
C ASP A 331 -16.97 20.73 -21.46
N ASP A 332 -16.55 19.51 -21.14
CA ASP A 332 -17.08 18.27 -21.73
C ASP A 332 -18.53 17.99 -21.30
N ASP A 333 -18.90 18.31 -20.06
CA ASP A 333 -20.28 18.24 -19.57
C ASP A 333 -21.18 19.32 -20.19
N ALA A 334 -20.63 20.50 -20.48
CA ALA A 334 -21.38 21.58 -21.14
C ALA A 334 -21.63 21.32 -22.64
N MET A 335 -20.87 20.41 -23.25
CA MET A 335 -21.01 20.03 -24.65
C MET A 335 -21.92 18.81 -24.89
N GLN A 336 -22.30 18.08 -23.84
CA GLN A 336 -23.24 16.94 -23.88
C GLN A 336 -24.70 17.38 -23.65
#